data_AF-A0AAU8TMN6-F1
#
_entry.id   AF-A0AAU8TMN6-F1
#
_cell.length_a   1.000
_cell.length_b   1.000
_cell.length_c   1.000
_cell.angle_alpha   90.00
_cell.angle_beta   90.00
_cell.angle_gamma   90.00
#
_symmetry.space_group_name_H-M   'P 1'
#
loop_
_entity.id
_entity.type
_entity.pdbx_description
1 polymer ?
#
loop_
_entity_poly.entity_id
_entity_poly.type
_entity_poly.pdbx_seq_one_letter_code
_entity_poly.pdbx_strand_id
1 'polypeptide(L)'
;MTEFKREDRYIIIKRNDLKKVPVAYRSALVDPMFSLLSHLPRRECVVVEHDWPEYHLVWAMIKHRMAGKPVPDFNLWRRADELQQRLTAADERADVLEGLLRLLAELPGVRTSGMWDRVVDALKPAEAAHDFSMIGTEKMHPMEYDEP
;
A
#
# COMPACT_ATOMS: atom_id res chain seq x y z
N MET A 1 10.06 -27.93 -6.03
CA MET A 1 9.85 -26.56 -6.53
C MET A 1 10.71 -25.64 -5.68
N THR A 2 11.46 -24.73 -6.31
CA THR A 2 12.25 -23.72 -5.59
C THR A 2 11.31 -22.71 -4.92
N GLU A 3 11.72 -22.22 -3.76
CA GLU A 3 11.01 -21.16 -3.04
C GLU A 3 10.94 -19.89 -3.88
N PHE A 4 9.79 -19.20 -3.87
CA PHE A 4 9.65 -17.93 -4.55
C PHE A 4 10.45 -16.85 -3.80
N LYS A 5 11.58 -16.43 -4.36
CA LYS A 5 12.41 -15.34 -3.83
C LYS A 5 12.41 -14.16 -4.79
N ARG A 6 12.35 -12.96 -4.23
CA ARG A 6 12.59 -11.73 -4.99
C ARG A 6 14.09 -11.59 -5.16
N GLU A 7 14.51 -11.36 -6.40
CA GLU A 7 15.92 -11.20 -6.74
C GLU A 7 16.12 -9.80 -7.33
N ASP A 8 17.13 -9.08 -6.85
CA ASP A 8 17.55 -7.83 -7.47
C ASP A 8 18.42 -8.12 -8.70
N ARG A 9 17.77 -8.32 -9.85
CA ARG A 9 18.45 -8.74 -11.10
C ARG A 9 18.63 -7.61 -12.10
N TYR A 10 17.86 -6.54 -11.95
CA TYR A 10 17.71 -5.53 -12.98
C TYR A 10 17.62 -4.15 -12.37
N ILE A 11 18.42 -3.23 -12.90
CA ILE A 11 18.23 -1.81 -12.66
C ILE A 11 17.33 -1.27 -13.77
N ILE A 12 16.18 -0.73 -13.40
CA ILE A 12 15.26 -0.04 -14.33
C ILE A 12 15.44 1.46 -14.16
N ILE A 13 15.83 2.14 -15.23
CA ILE A 13 15.96 3.60 -15.23
C ILE A 13 14.94 4.16 -16.22
N LYS A 14 14.00 4.99 -15.75
CA LYS A 14 13.06 5.67 -16.64
C LYS A 14 13.80 6.67 -17.51
N ARG A 15 13.44 6.74 -18.80
CA ARG A 15 14.07 7.67 -19.76
C ARG A 15 13.90 9.13 -19.36
N ASN A 16 12.83 9.47 -18.64
CA ASN A 16 12.61 10.83 -18.12
C ASN A 16 13.56 11.18 -16.97
N ASP A 17 14.00 10.21 -16.18
CA ASP A 17 14.95 10.46 -15.09
C ASP A 17 16.37 10.65 -15.62
N LEU A 18 16.71 10.03 -16.75
CA LEU A 18 17.97 10.31 -17.46
C LEU A 18 18.12 11.79 -17.86
N LYS A 19 17.00 12.52 -18.05
CA LYS A 19 17.04 13.96 -18.32
C LYS A 19 17.44 14.77 -17.09
N LYS A 20 17.20 14.26 -15.88
CA LYS A 20 17.54 14.93 -14.62
C LYS A 20 19.01 14.72 -14.23
N VAL A 21 19.69 13.76 -14.86
CA VAL A 21 21.12 13.49 -14.62
C VAL A 21 21.96 14.72 -15.00
N PRO A 22 22.85 15.20 -14.11
CA PRO A 22 23.70 16.35 -14.39
C PRO A 22 24.55 16.12 -15.65
N VAL A 23 24.78 17.20 -16.41
CA VAL A 23 25.46 17.14 -17.71
C VAL A 23 26.83 16.46 -17.62
N ALA A 24 27.56 16.66 -16.52
CA ALA A 24 28.86 16.05 -16.27
C ALA A 24 28.84 14.50 -16.30
N TYR A 25 27.70 13.88 -15.98
CA TYR A 25 27.56 12.42 -15.94
C TYR A 25 26.88 11.85 -17.19
N ARG A 26 26.29 12.69 -18.05
CA ARG A 26 25.55 12.21 -19.23
C ARG A 26 26.45 11.50 -20.24
N SER A 27 27.59 12.08 -20.59
CA SER A 27 28.51 11.48 -21.56
C SER A 27 29.17 10.19 -21.05
N ALA A 28 29.39 10.08 -19.74
CA ALA A 28 30.03 8.91 -19.13
C ALA A 28 29.07 7.74 -18.86
N LEU A 29 27.78 8.00 -18.61
CA LEU A 29 26.80 6.96 -18.29
C LEU A 29 25.76 6.75 -19.38
N VAL A 30 25.19 7.83 -19.93
CA VAL A 30 24.01 7.75 -20.79
C VAL A 30 24.39 7.34 -22.21
N ASP A 31 25.40 7.97 -22.79
CA ASP A 31 25.81 7.71 -24.18
C ASP A 31 26.33 6.25 -24.37
N PRO A 32 27.18 5.70 -23.48
CA PRO A 32 27.62 4.31 -23.59
C PRO A 32 26.46 3.31 -23.43
N MET A 33 25.49 3.59 -22.54
CA MET A 33 24.30 2.73 -22.39
C MET A 33 23.50 2.63 -23.69
N PHE A 34 23.27 3.74 -24.39
CA PHE A 34 22.56 3.73 -25.68
C PHE A 34 23.34 2.98 -26.76
N SER A 35 24.67 3.09 -26.78
CA SER A 35 25.53 2.31 -27.69
C SER A 35 25.45 0.81 -27.42
N LEU A 36 25.29 0.39 -26.17
CA LEU A 36 25.21 -1.04 -25.82
C LEU A 36 23.87 -1.67 -26.21
N LEU A 37 22.79 -0.89 -26.32
CA LEU A 37 21.45 -1.41 -26.64
C LEU A 37 21.39 -2.16 -27.97
N SER A 38 22.23 -1.83 -28.95
CA SER A 38 22.31 -2.56 -30.24
C SER A 38 22.98 -3.92 -30.13
N HIS A 39 23.73 -4.17 -29.05
CA HIS A 39 24.48 -5.41 -28.82
C HIS A 39 23.82 -6.34 -27.80
N LEU A 40 22.76 -5.89 -27.13
CA LEU A 40 22.05 -6.65 -26.10
C LEU A 40 20.73 -7.21 -26.64
N PRO A 41 20.33 -8.43 -26.25
CA PRO A 41 19.04 -8.99 -26.63
C PRO A 41 17.90 -8.16 -26.01
N ARG A 42 16.89 -7.85 -26.81
CA ARG A 42 15.66 -7.24 -26.31
C ARG A 42 14.91 -8.25 -25.44
N ARG A 43 14.50 -7.82 -24.24
CA ARG A 43 13.63 -8.57 -23.36
C ARG A 43 12.27 -7.89 -23.35
N GLU A 44 11.23 -8.69 -23.52
CA GLU A 44 9.86 -8.24 -23.28
C GLU A 44 9.58 -8.39 -21.79
N CYS A 45 9.18 -7.29 -21.15
CA CYS A 45 8.86 -7.28 -19.73
C CYS A 45 7.65 -6.39 -19.47
N VAL A 46 6.92 -6.74 -18.41
CA VAL A 46 5.93 -5.88 -17.79
C VAL A 46 6.60 -5.23 -16.59
N VAL A 47 6.60 -3.90 -16.55
CA VAL A 47 7.07 -3.12 -15.40
C VAL A 47 5.83 -2.64 -14.66
N VAL A 48 5.79 -2.90 -13.36
CA VAL A 48 4.74 -2.41 -12.47
C VAL A 48 5.41 -1.55 -11.43
N GLU A 49 5.04 -0.29 -11.37
CA GLU A 49 5.61 0.68 -10.43
C GLU A 49 4.99 0.48 -9.04
N HIS A 50 5.74 0.80 -7.99
CA HIS A 50 5.30 0.59 -6.61
C HIS A 50 4.07 1.42 -6.23
N ASP A 51 3.95 2.61 -6.82
CA ASP A 51 2.86 3.55 -6.60
C ASP A 51 1.59 3.23 -7.41
N TRP A 52 1.62 2.19 -8.24
CA TRP A 52 0.44 1.76 -8.98
C TRP A 52 -0.45 0.84 -8.11
N PRO A 53 -1.78 0.97 -8.20
CA PRO A 53 -2.69 0.12 -7.42
C PRO A 53 -2.53 -1.37 -7.73
N GLU A 54 -2.06 -1.72 -8.93
CA GLU A 54 -1.82 -3.11 -9.35
C GLU A 54 -0.53 -3.72 -8.78
N TYR A 55 0.34 -2.95 -8.11
CA TYR A 55 1.66 -3.44 -7.66
C TYR A 55 1.56 -4.72 -6.80
N HIS A 56 0.79 -4.66 -5.72
CA HIS A 56 0.63 -5.79 -4.81
C HIS A 56 -0.11 -6.96 -5.46
N LEU A 57 -1.09 -6.63 -6.32
CA LEU A 57 -1.91 -7.60 -7.03
C LEU A 57 -1.06 -8.45 -8.00
N VAL A 58 -0.20 -7.81 -8.78
CA VAL A 58 0.68 -8.51 -9.73
C VAL A 58 1.66 -9.42 -8.99
N TRP A 59 2.22 -8.99 -7.86
CA TRP A 59 3.05 -9.85 -7.03
C TRP A 59 2.33 -11.08 -6.51
N ALA A 60 1.10 -10.91 -6.01
CA ALA A 60 0.30 -12.03 -5.53
C ALA A 60 -0.01 -13.03 -6.65
N MET A 61 -0.36 -12.55 -7.84
CA MET A 61 -0.58 -13.39 -9.03
C MET A 61 0.67 -14.23 -9.35
N ILE A 62 1.86 -13.62 -9.38
CA ILE A 62 3.11 -14.32 -9.68
C ILE A 62 3.39 -15.39 -8.60
N LYS A 63 3.21 -15.06 -7.32
CA LYS A 63 3.40 -16.00 -6.20
C LYS A 63 2.44 -17.19 -6.29
N HIS A 64 1.17 -16.95 -6.61
CA HIS A 64 0.17 -18.01 -6.82
C HIS A 64 0.55 -18.91 -7.99
N ARG A 65 0.92 -18.33 -9.12
CA ARG A 65 1.35 -19.08 -10.32
C ARG A 65 2.57 -19.95 -10.03
N MET A 66 3.58 -19.41 -9.34
CA MET A 66 4.79 -20.18 -8.98
C MET A 66 4.50 -21.30 -7.97
N ALA A 67 3.49 -21.13 -7.13
CA ALA A 67 3.00 -22.16 -6.21
C ALA A 67 2.05 -23.18 -6.88
N GLY A 68 1.78 -23.06 -8.19
CA GLY A 68 0.80 -23.92 -8.89
C GLY A 68 -0.65 -23.72 -8.44
N LYS A 69 -0.95 -22.60 -7.76
CA LYS A 69 -2.28 -22.27 -7.27
C LYS A 69 -3.08 -21.52 -8.34
N PRO A 70 -4.42 -21.58 -8.31
CA PRO A 70 -5.24 -20.74 -9.18
C PRO A 70 -4.94 -19.27 -8.92
N VAL A 71 -5.01 -18.47 -9.99
CA VAL A 71 -4.88 -17.02 -9.92
C VAL A 71 -6.09 -16.47 -9.13
N PRO A 72 -5.87 -15.58 -8.15
CA PRO A 72 -6.97 -14.97 -7.39
C PRO A 72 -7.95 -14.22 -8.30
N ASP A 73 -9.22 -14.13 -7.90
CA ASP A 73 -10.19 -13.27 -8.60
C ASP A 73 -9.83 -11.80 -8.40
N PHE A 74 -9.38 -11.18 -9.49
CA PHE A 74 -8.97 -9.78 -9.55
C PHE A 74 -10.08 -8.80 -9.14
N ASN A 75 -11.35 -9.14 -9.38
CA ASN A 75 -12.47 -8.27 -9.00
C ASN A 75 -12.66 -8.22 -7.50
N LEU A 76 -12.45 -9.34 -6.80
CA LEU A 76 -12.51 -9.39 -5.34
C LEU A 76 -11.39 -8.56 -4.73
N TRP A 77 -10.20 -8.63 -5.30
CA TRP A 77 -9.04 -7.89 -4.81
C TRP A 77 -9.19 -6.38 -5.03
N ARG A 78 -9.68 -5.96 -6.20
CA ARG A 78 -10.00 -4.55 -6.45
C ARG A 78 -11.01 -4.02 -5.43
N ARG A 79 -12.08 -4.78 -5.18
CA ARG A 79 -13.10 -4.41 -4.18
C ARG A 79 -12.53 -4.34 -2.77
N ALA A 80 -11.62 -5.25 -2.42
CA ALA A 80 -10.95 -5.22 -1.12
C ALA A 80 -10.08 -3.97 -0.96
N ASP A 81 -9.34 -3.59 -2.00
CA ASP A 81 -8.53 -2.36 -2.01
C ASP A 81 -9.40 -1.10 -1.92
N GLU A 82 -10.48 -1.03 -2.70
CA GLU A 82 -11.48 0.05 -2.62
C GLU A 82 -12.09 0.16 -1.21
N LEU A 83 -12.41 -0.98 -0.57
CA LEU A 83 -12.91 -1.01 0.79
C LEU A 83 -11.87 -0.54 1.80
N GLN A 84 -10.61 -0.94 1.64
CA GLN A 84 -9.51 -0.52 2.49
C GLN A 84 -9.30 0.99 2.40
N GLN A 85 -9.25 1.54 1.19
CA GLN A 85 -9.14 3.00 0.98
C GLN A 85 -10.30 3.76 1.62
N ARG A 86 -11.52 3.23 1.50
CA ARG A 86 -12.71 3.82 2.14
C ARG A 86 -12.64 3.77 3.66
N LEU A 87 -12.07 2.71 4.23
CA LEU A 87 -11.89 2.54 5.67
C LEU A 87 -10.83 3.52 6.19
N THR A 88 -9.67 3.60 5.55
CA THR A 88 -8.65 4.61 5.86
C THR A 88 -9.22 6.03 5.79
N ALA A 89 -9.96 6.37 4.74
CA ALA A 89 -10.60 7.68 4.62
C ALA A 89 -11.71 7.91 5.66
N ALA A 90 -12.32 6.85 6.21
CA ALA A 90 -13.27 6.98 7.32
C ALA A 90 -12.53 7.23 8.65
N ASP A 91 -11.43 6.53 8.89
CA ASP A 91 -10.59 6.71 10.08
C ASP A 91 -10.00 8.12 10.13
N GLU A 92 -9.44 8.62 9.02
CA GLU A 92 -8.93 9.99 8.94
C GLU A 92 -10.02 11.04 9.25
N ARG A 93 -11.26 10.80 8.78
CA ARG A 93 -12.40 11.68 9.09
C ARG A 93 -12.78 11.59 10.58
N ALA A 94 -12.70 10.41 11.17
CA ALA A 94 -12.96 10.21 12.59
C ALA A 94 -11.91 10.97 13.43
N ASP A 95 -10.63 10.87 13.09
CA ASP A 95 -9.55 11.61 13.75
C ASP A 95 -9.75 13.12 13.70
N VAL A 96 -10.15 13.65 12.52
CA VAL A 96 -10.46 15.08 12.36
C VAL A 96 -11.64 15.49 13.24
N LEU A 97 -12.72 14.71 13.24
CA LEU A 97 -13.89 15.01 14.07
C LEU A 97 -13.54 14.94 15.55
N GLU A 98 -12.76 13.97 15.98
CA GLU A 98 -12.28 13.85 17.35
C GLU A 98 -11.44 15.07 17.75
N GLY A 99 -10.54 15.54 16.87
CA GLY A 99 -9.77 16.75 17.07
C GLY A 99 -10.65 18.00 17.24
N LEU A 100 -11.65 18.17 16.36
CA LEU A 100 -12.61 19.29 16.45
C LEU A 100 -13.44 19.24 17.73
N LEU A 101 -13.86 18.05 18.15
CA LEU A 101 -14.61 17.85 19.38
C LEU A 101 -13.77 18.21 20.62
N ARG A 102 -12.49 17.83 20.64
CA ARG A 102 -11.56 18.23 21.72
C ARG A 102 -11.41 19.75 21.80
N LEU A 103 -11.23 20.42 20.65
CA LEU A 103 -11.14 21.89 20.60
C LEU A 103 -12.42 22.57 21.11
N LEU A 104 -13.59 22.08 20.71
CA LEU A 104 -14.87 22.59 21.20
C LEU A 104 -15.05 22.37 22.71
N ALA A 105 -14.51 21.28 23.26
CA ALA A 105 -14.58 20.97 24.69
C ALA A 105 -13.67 21.87 25.56
N GLU A 106 -12.70 22.54 24.95
CA GLU A 106 -11.80 23.52 25.59
C GLU A 106 -12.38 24.95 25.56
N LEU A 107 -13.43 25.22 24.77
CA LEU A 107 -14.05 26.53 24.73
C LEU A 107 -14.82 26.84 26.04
N PRO A 108 -14.61 28.03 26.63
CA PRO A 108 -15.31 28.43 27.85
C PRO A 108 -16.82 28.57 27.58
N GLY A 109 -17.63 27.86 28.36
CA GLY A 109 -19.09 27.91 28.31
C GLY A 109 -19.76 26.67 27.71
N VAL A 110 -19.07 25.89 26.88
CA VAL A 110 -19.72 24.74 26.22
C VAL A 110 -19.95 23.58 27.18
N ARG A 111 -19.02 23.31 28.13
CA ARG A 111 -19.12 22.22 29.14
C ARG A 111 -20.34 22.29 30.09
N THR A 112 -21.09 23.38 30.10
CA THR A 112 -22.19 23.59 31.07
C THR A 112 -23.53 22.99 30.64
N SER A 113 -23.67 22.62 29.37
CA SER A 113 -24.84 21.92 28.86
C SER A 113 -24.52 20.44 28.81
N GLY A 114 -25.29 19.58 29.50
CA GLY A 114 -25.17 18.10 29.49
C GLY A 114 -25.24 17.43 28.11
N MET A 115 -25.20 18.23 27.03
CA MET A 115 -24.87 17.83 25.67
C MET A 115 -23.47 17.18 25.56
N TRP A 116 -22.48 17.65 26.33
CA TRP A 116 -21.12 17.06 26.27
C TRP A 116 -21.05 15.63 26.77
N ASP A 117 -21.75 15.32 27.86
CA ASP A 117 -21.78 13.95 28.39
C ASP A 117 -22.40 12.98 27.39
N ARG A 118 -23.44 13.42 26.65
CA ARG A 118 -24.06 12.63 25.57
C ARG A 118 -23.15 12.44 24.37
N VAL A 119 -22.38 13.47 24.01
CA VAL A 119 -21.41 13.39 22.91
C VAL A 119 -20.26 12.45 23.28
N VAL A 120 -19.73 12.55 24.50
CA VAL A 120 -18.68 11.65 25.01
C VAL A 120 -19.18 10.20 25.10
N ASP A 121 -20.40 9.97 25.59
CA ASP A 121 -20.99 8.62 25.61
C ASP A 121 -21.24 8.06 24.21
N ALA A 122 -21.62 8.90 23.24
CA ALA A 122 -21.82 8.48 21.85
C ALA A 122 -20.50 8.20 21.09
N LEU A 123 -19.39 8.78 21.55
CA LEU A 123 -18.05 8.57 21.00
C LEU A 123 -17.29 7.41 21.65
N LYS A 124 -17.82 6.82 22.74
CA LYS A 124 -17.26 5.58 23.25
C LYS A 124 -17.34 4.54 22.12
N PRO A 125 -16.23 3.86 21.79
CA PRO A 125 -16.27 2.81 20.80
C PRO A 125 -17.34 1.82 21.26
N ALA A 126 -18.30 1.51 20.38
CA ALA A 126 -19.21 0.41 20.63
C ALA A 126 -18.31 -0.81 20.85
N GLU A 127 -18.28 -1.34 22.07
CA GLU A 127 -17.65 -2.63 22.33
C GLU A 127 -18.33 -3.62 21.41
N ALA A 128 -17.67 -3.90 20.28
CA ALA A 128 -18.10 -4.90 19.36
C ALA A 128 -17.96 -6.21 20.12
N ALA A 129 -19.06 -6.67 20.70
CA ALA A 129 -19.31 -8.07 20.97
C ALA A 129 -19.40 -8.80 19.63
N HIS A 130 -18.30 -8.83 18.88
CA HIS A 130 -18.10 -9.76 17.80
C HIS A 130 -17.45 -11.00 18.40
N ASP A 131 -18.30 -11.99 18.69
CA ASP A 131 -17.90 -13.37 18.87
C ASP A 131 -17.19 -13.84 17.59
N PHE A 132 -15.86 -13.76 17.60
CA PHE A 132 -14.98 -14.20 16.51
C PHE A 132 -14.74 -15.73 16.52
N SER A 133 -15.60 -16.54 17.15
CA SER A 133 -15.38 -17.99 17.24
C SER A 133 -15.59 -18.78 15.94
N MET A 134 -16.05 -18.16 14.84
CA MET A 134 -16.48 -18.89 13.64
C MET A 134 -15.78 -18.54 12.32
N ILE A 135 -14.65 -17.83 12.35
CA ILE A 135 -13.77 -17.74 11.16
C ILE A 135 -12.41 -18.24 11.60
N GLY A 136 -12.06 -19.47 11.19
CA GLY A 136 -10.78 -20.09 11.47
C GLY A 136 -9.64 -19.18 11.04
N THR A 137 -9.05 -18.47 12.00
CA THR A 137 -7.82 -17.72 11.82
C THR A 137 -6.69 -18.74 11.73
N GLU A 138 -6.35 -19.19 10.52
CA GLU A 138 -4.96 -19.55 10.27
C GLU A 138 -4.15 -18.29 10.55
N LYS A 139 -3.34 -18.34 11.63
CA LYS A 139 -2.39 -17.28 11.97
C LYS A 139 -1.49 -17.04 10.76
N MET A 140 -1.72 -15.96 10.03
CA MET A 140 -0.70 -15.45 9.13
C MET A 140 0.50 -15.08 9.99
N HIS A 141 1.60 -15.80 9.80
CA HIS A 141 2.87 -15.42 10.39
C HIS A 141 3.20 -13.97 9.99
N PRO A 142 3.72 -13.15 10.92
CA PRO A 142 4.18 -11.82 10.60
C PRO A 142 5.20 -11.92 9.47
N MET A 143 4.94 -11.20 8.37
CA MET A 143 5.90 -11.02 7.31
C MET A 143 7.00 -10.14 7.89
N GLU A 144 8.12 -10.75 8.30
CA GLU A 144 9.36 -10.02 8.53
C GLU A 144 9.73 -9.35 7.20
N TYR A 145 9.62 -8.02 7.17
CA TYR A 145 10.21 -7.22 6.12
C TYR A 145 11.68 -7.05 6.49
N ASP A 146 12.57 -7.67 5.74
CA ASP A 146 13.98 -7.29 5.76
C ASP A 146 14.06 -5.86 5.22
N GLU A 147 14.28 -4.89 6.12
CA GLU A 147 14.66 -3.53 5.77
C GLU A 147 16.07 -3.53 5.12
N PRO A 148 16.34 -2.60 4.19
CA PRO A 148 17.55 -2.60 3.36
C PRO A 148 18.86 -2.29 4.11
#